data_AF-A0A345H3P1-F1
#
_entry.id   AF-A0A345H3P1-F1
#
_cell.length_a   1.000
_cell.length_b   1.000
_cell.length_c   1.000
_cell.angle_alpha   90.00
_cell.angle_beta   90.00
_cell.angle_gamma   90.00
#
_symmetry.space_group_name_H-M   'P 1'
#
loop_
_entity.id
_entity.type
_entity.pdbx_description
1 polymer ?
#
loop_
_entity_poly.entity_id
_entity_poly.type
_entity_poly.pdbx_seq_one_letter_code
_entity_poly.pdbx_strand_id
1 'polypeptide(L)'
;MSVKDFFIAVIRIMAIYFFIEAIFPLMAQIIVYGYDTDSYLIFVYVGVILLFFALFYLMISNAKGLVKFLRLDRGFSTERFDFSKADGTYIIEIAIAIMGIYMLICSIPYILMDGYALFKSNINSNVFSLGENTRDLQSNLITNFLYILVGLVILFLRKPIANIFTTKPNEE
;
A
#
# COMPACT_ATOMS: atom_id res chain seq x y z
N MET A 1 24.34 -5.37 3.93
CA MET A 1 23.15 -6.13 3.49
C MET A 1 23.00 -5.96 1.98
N SER A 2 22.48 -6.94 1.22
CA SER A 2 22.20 -6.69 -0.20
C SER A 2 21.02 -5.72 -0.35
N VAL A 3 20.99 -4.95 -1.44
CA VAL A 3 19.86 -4.04 -1.74
C VAL A 3 18.55 -4.81 -1.79
N LYS A 4 18.58 -6.01 -2.37
CA LYS A 4 17.43 -6.90 -2.44
C LYS A 4 16.93 -7.30 -1.05
N ASP A 5 17.83 -7.69 -0.15
CA ASP A 5 17.47 -8.07 1.22
C ASP A 5 16.89 -6.89 2.00
N PHE A 6 17.39 -5.67 1.74
CA PHE A 6 16.82 -4.43 2.27
C PHE A 6 15.37 -4.24 1.88
N PHE A 7 15.05 -4.27 0.58
CA PHE A 7 13.66 -4.11 0.16
C PHE A 7 12.76 -5.29 0.58
N ILE A 8 13.30 -6.50 0.72
CA ILE A 8 12.55 -7.62 1.34
C ILE A 8 12.17 -7.28 2.78
N ALA A 9 13.10 -6.73 3.56
CA ALA A 9 12.83 -6.29 4.93
C ALA A 9 11.79 -5.16 4.95
N VAL A 10 11.93 -4.15 4.09
CA VAL A 10 10.96 -3.04 3.96
C VAL A 10 9.57 -3.57 3.65
N ILE A 11 9.41 -4.45 2.67
CA ILE A 11 8.10 -5.02 2.32
C ILE A 11 7.49 -5.79 3.48
N ARG A 12 8.30 -6.54 4.25
CA ARG A 12 7.82 -7.27 5.43
C ARG A 12 7.37 -6.34 6.54
N ILE A 13 8.10 -5.25 6.78
CA ILE A 13 7.70 -4.22 7.74
C ILE A 13 6.39 -3.55 7.29
N MET A 14 6.29 -3.23 6.00
CA MET A 14 5.07 -2.66 5.41
C MET A 14 3.88 -3.62 5.48
N ALA A 15 4.11 -4.93 5.35
CA ALA A 15 3.06 -5.93 5.53
C ALA A 15 2.52 -5.91 6.97
N ILE A 16 3.40 -5.82 7.97
CA ILE A 16 3.00 -5.71 9.39
C ILE A 16 2.21 -4.42 9.62
N TYR A 17 2.68 -3.29 9.10
CA TYR A 17 1.98 -2.02 9.19
C TYR A 17 0.58 -2.10 8.54
N PHE A 18 0.50 -2.60 7.31
CA PHE A 18 -0.73 -2.85 6.58
C PHE A 18 -1.71 -3.72 7.38
N PHE A 19 -1.22 -4.77 8.03
CA PHE A 19 -2.03 -5.67 8.83
C PHE A 19 -2.63 -4.97 10.04
N ILE A 20 -1.84 -4.15 10.74
CA ILE A 20 -2.31 -3.35 11.88
C ILE A 20 -3.37 -2.35 11.43
N GLU A 21 -3.08 -1.57 10.38
CA GLU A 21 -3.99 -0.55 9.84
C GLU A 21 -5.29 -1.14 9.30
N ALA A 22 -5.27 -2.36 8.73
CA ALA A 22 -6.45 -2.98 8.19
C ALA A 22 -7.32 -3.66 9.27
N ILE A 23 -6.70 -4.41 10.19
CA ILE A 23 -7.46 -5.27 11.12
C ILE A 23 -8.05 -4.49 12.28
N PHE A 24 -7.32 -3.53 12.84
CA PHE A 24 -7.82 -2.78 14.01
C PHE A 24 -9.14 -2.05 13.72
N PRO A 25 -9.29 -1.30 12.61
CA PRO A 25 -10.56 -0.67 12.27
C PRO A 25 -11.68 -1.68 12.01
N LEU A 26 -11.37 -2.80 11.35
CA LEU A 26 -12.37 -3.84 11.10
C LEU A 26 -12.87 -4.49 12.41
N MET A 27 -11.97 -4.79 13.34
CA MET A 27 -12.35 -5.32 14.64
C MET A 27 -13.18 -4.30 15.44
N ALA A 28 -12.79 -3.03 15.41
CA ALA A 28 -13.55 -1.97 16.06
C ALA A 28 -14.97 -1.85 15.48
N GLN A 29 -15.12 -1.92 14.16
CA GLN A 29 -16.44 -1.92 13.52
C GLN A 29 -17.30 -3.11 13.94
N ILE A 30 -16.72 -4.32 14.02
CA ILE A 30 -17.47 -5.50 14.48
C ILE A 30 -17.95 -5.32 15.91
N ILE A 31 -17.14 -4.74 16.81
CA ILE A 31 -17.54 -4.52 18.20
C ILE A 31 -18.65 -3.47 18.30
N VAL A 32 -18.55 -2.37 17.54
CA VAL A 32 -19.51 -1.26 17.58
C VAL A 32 -20.84 -1.64 16.93
N TYR A 33 -20.81 -2.31 15.79
CA TYR A 33 -22.01 -2.61 14.99
C TYR A 33 -22.51 -4.06 15.12
N GLY A 34 -21.76 -4.93 15.81
CA GLY A 34 -22.06 -6.36 15.92
C GLY A 34 -23.30 -6.72 16.73
N TYR A 35 -23.82 -5.79 17.55
CA TYR A 35 -24.94 -6.07 18.45
C TYR A 35 -26.32 -5.98 17.77
N ASP A 36 -26.46 -5.20 16.69
CA ASP A 36 -27.72 -4.96 15.97
C ASP A 36 -27.70 -5.49 14.51
N THR A 37 -26.64 -6.19 14.12
CA THR A 37 -26.45 -6.61 12.73
C THR A 37 -26.96 -8.02 12.46
N ASP A 38 -27.63 -8.18 11.32
CA ASP A 38 -28.06 -9.49 10.82
C ASP A 38 -26.88 -10.47 10.73
N SER A 39 -27.14 -11.74 11.05
CA SER A 39 -26.14 -12.82 11.06
C SER A 39 -25.33 -12.93 9.76
N TYR A 40 -25.86 -12.47 8.62
CA TYR A 40 -25.15 -12.47 7.34
C TYR A 40 -23.97 -11.49 7.31
N LEU A 41 -24.04 -10.37 8.02
CA LEU A 41 -22.98 -9.36 8.05
C LEU A 41 -21.74 -9.87 8.76
N ILE A 42 -21.91 -10.71 9.77
CA ILE A 42 -20.81 -11.39 10.47
C ILE A 42 -19.98 -12.22 9.48
N PHE A 43 -20.62 -12.98 8.59
CA PHE A 43 -19.92 -13.76 7.57
C PHE A 43 -19.15 -12.88 6.57
N VAL A 44 -19.68 -11.72 6.21
CA VAL A 44 -18.99 -10.74 5.35
C VAL A 44 -17.73 -10.23 6.05
N TYR A 45 -17.84 -9.79 7.31
CA TYR A 45 -16.69 -9.32 8.08
C TYR A 45 -15.61 -10.39 8.25
N VAL A 46 -15.99 -11.63 8.55
CA VAL A 46 -15.05 -12.77 8.61
C VAL A 46 -14.35 -12.97 7.26
N GLY A 47 -15.09 -12.89 6.14
CA GLY A 47 -14.51 -13.00 4.80
C GLY A 47 -13.50 -11.89 4.51
N VAL A 48 -13.81 -10.64 4.88
CA VAL A 48 -12.91 -9.50 4.73
C VAL A 48 -11.64 -9.68 5.58
N ILE A 49 -11.78 -10.11 6.83
CA ILE A 49 -10.63 -10.40 7.71
C ILE A 49 -9.74 -11.48 7.08
N LEU A 50 -10.33 -12.59 6.61
CA LEU A 50 -9.58 -13.66 5.95
C LEU A 50 -8.85 -13.17 4.69
N LEU A 51 -9.47 -12.29 3.90
CA LEU A 51 -8.82 -11.65 2.76
C LEU A 51 -7.60 -10.83 3.18
N PHE A 52 -7.70 -10.02 4.24
CA PHE A 52 -6.56 -9.26 4.76
C PHE A 52 -5.44 -10.16 5.28
N PHE A 53 -5.77 -11.25 5.98
CA PHE A 53 -4.79 -12.27 6.37
C PHE A 53 -4.11 -12.91 5.15
N ALA A 54 -4.86 -13.22 4.09
CA ALA A 54 -4.31 -13.78 2.86
C ALA A 54 -3.36 -12.80 2.16
N LEU A 55 -3.71 -11.51 2.08
CA LEU A 55 -2.86 -10.46 1.52
C LEU A 55 -1.59 -10.27 2.36
N PHE A 56 -1.72 -10.20 3.68
CA PHE A 56 -0.59 -10.12 4.60
C PHE A 56 0.37 -11.30 4.44
N TYR A 57 -0.18 -12.52 4.42
CA TYR A 57 0.60 -13.73 4.21
C TYR A 57 1.30 -13.72 2.84
N LEU A 58 0.61 -13.28 1.79
CA LEU A 58 1.18 -13.13 0.45
C LEU A 58 2.35 -12.13 0.45
N MET A 59 2.22 -10.99 1.11
CA MET A 59 3.28 -9.97 1.17
C MET A 59 4.52 -10.49 1.92
N ILE A 60 4.35 -11.21 3.03
CA ILE A 60 5.48 -11.77 3.78
C ILE A 60 6.16 -12.91 3.03
N SER A 61 5.38 -13.86 2.51
CA SER A 61 5.89 -15.07 1.84
C SER A 61 6.48 -14.75 0.48
N ASN A 62 5.84 -13.87 -0.29
CA ASN A 62 6.26 -13.47 -1.64
C ASN A 62 6.97 -12.10 -1.69
N ALA A 63 7.52 -11.61 -0.58
CA ALA A 63 8.31 -10.37 -0.56
C ALA A 63 9.41 -10.36 -1.65
N LYS A 64 10.10 -11.49 -1.86
CA LYS A 64 11.10 -11.65 -2.93
C LYS A 64 10.51 -11.44 -4.33
N GLY A 65 9.30 -11.94 -4.56
CA GLY A 65 8.57 -11.77 -5.82
C GLY A 65 8.18 -10.32 -6.05
N LEU A 66 7.65 -9.66 -5.01
CA LEU A 66 7.30 -8.24 -5.04
C LEU A 66 8.51 -7.34 -5.34
N VAL A 67 9.66 -7.58 -4.69
CA VAL A 67 10.92 -6.85 -4.98
C VAL A 67 11.30 -6.98 -6.45
N LYS A 68 11.21 -8.19 -7.01
CA LYS A 68 11.55 -8.45 -8.42
C LYS A 68 10.53 -7.82 -9.38
N PHE A 69 9.24 -7.90 -9.04
CA PHE A 69 8.15 -7.36 -9.85
C PHE A 69 8.24 -5.83 -9.94
N LEU A 70 8.41 -5.16 -8.80
CA LEU A 70 8.58 -3.71 -8.71
C LEU A 70 9.99 -3.24 -9.11
N ARG A 71 10.91 -4.17 -9.43
CA ARG A 71 12.29 -3.88 -9.82
C ARG A 71 13.01 -2.97 -8.81
N LEU A 72 12.78 -3.19 -7.51
CA LEU A 72 13.35 -2.35 -6.45
C LEU A 72 14.86 -2.53 -6.32
N ASP A 73 15.36 -3.70 -6.68
CA ASP A 73 16.79 -3.99 -6.78
C ASP A 73 17.47 -3.27 -7.95
N ARG A 74 16.72 -2.95 -9.03
CA ARG A 74 17.27 -2.33 -10.23
C ARG A 74 17.31 -0.83 -10.13
N GLY A 75 18.50 -0.24 -10.10
CA GLY A 75 18.69 1.21 -10.10
C GLY A 75 19.78 1.63 -9.13
N PHE A 76 20.02 0.86 -8.08
CA PHE A 76 21.14 1.12 -7.19
C PHE A 76 22.45 0.70 -7.87
N SER A 77 23.46 1.58 -7.83
CA SER A 77 24.78 1.35 -8.43
C SER A 77 25.61 0.31 -7.67
N THR A 78 25.24 0.03 -6.42
CA THR A 78 25.95 -0.90 -5.54
C THR A 78 25.11 -2.15 -5.29
N GLU A 79 25.75 -3.32 -5.30
CA GLU A 79 25.09 -4.58 -4.92
C GLU A 79 24.82 -4.69 -3.41
N ARG A 80 25.59 -3.94 -2.61
CA ARG A 80 25.51 -3.91 -1.15
C ARG A 80 25.19 -2.51 -0.67
N PHE A 81 24.28 -2.45 0.31
CA PHE A 81 24.06 -1.26 1.11
C PHE A 81 25.25 -1.02 2.02
N ASP A 82 25.93 0.10 1.81
CA ASP A 82 26.95 0.61 2.70
C ASP A 82 26.56 2.02 3.16
N PHE A 83 25.94 2.10 4.34
CA PHE A 83 25.51 3.36 4.93
C PHE A 83 26.69 4.27 5.32
N SER A 84 27.92 3.74 5.41
CA SER A 84 29.09 4.54 5.77
C SER A 84 29.61 5.42 4.63
N LYS A 85 29.22 5.10 3.38
CA LYS A 85 29.59 5.83 2.16
C LYS A 85 28.37 6.27 1.35
N ALA A 86 27.19 6.29 1.97
CA ALA A 86 25.96 6.66 1.29
C ALA A 86 25.97 8.16 0.98
N ASP A 87 26.13 8.50 -0.30
CA ASP A 87 25.95 9.86 -0.80
C ASP A 87 24.48 10.30 -0.58
N GLY A 88 24.24 11.61 -0.44
CA GLY A 88 22.90 12.17 -0.19
C GLY A 88 21.88 11.72 -1.24
N THR A 89 22.31 11.60 -2.50
CA THR A 89 21.50 11.11 -3.62
C THR A 89 21.01 9.69 -3.38
N TYR A 90 21.88 8.81 -2.83
CA TYR A 90 21.54 7.42 -2.55
C TYR A 90 20.45 7.33 -1.47
N ILE A 91 20.58 8.12 -0.40
CA ILE A 91 19.58 8.19 0.68
C ILE A 91 18.23 8.66 0.14
N ILE A 92 18.24 9.68 -0.71
CA ILE A 92 17.02 10.22 -1.32
C ILE A 92 16.37 9.18 -2.25
N GLU A 93 17.13 8.46 -3.08
CA GLU A 93 16.60 7.38 -3.93
C GLU A 93 15.88 6.30 -3.10
N ILE A 94 16.42 5.95 -1.93
CA ILE A 94 15.82 4.97 -1.02
C ILE A 94 14.52 5.51 -0.43
N ALA A 95 14.54 6.76 0.05
CA ALA A 95 13.35 7.39 0.61
C ALA A 95 12.21 7.45 -0.42
N ILE A 96 12.54 7.84 -1.66
CA ILE A 96 11.61 7.87 -2.80
C ILE A 96 11.06 6.46 -3.09
N ALA A 97 11.91 5.44 -3.10
CA ALA A 97 11.48 4.07 -3.32
C ALA A 97 10.54 3.57 -2.22
N ILE A 98 10.86 3.84 -0.95
CA ILE A 98 10.01 3.49 0.19
C ILE A 98 8.66 4.21 0.09
N MET A 99 8.65 5.48 -0.28
CA MET A 99 7.42 6.26 -0.42
C MET A 99 6.52 5.72 -1.53
N GLY A 100 7.09 5.38 -2.70
CA GLY A 100 6.31 4.76 -3.77
C GLY A 100 5.76 3.38 -3.41
N ILE A 101 6.51 2.55 -2.68
CA ILE A 101 6.03 1.27 -2.13
C ILE A 101 4.89 1.50 -1.14
N TYR A 102 5.03 2.48 -0.25
CA TYR A 102 4.03 2.83 0.75
C TYR A 102 2.70 3.23 0.09
N MET A 103 2.74 4.11 -0.91
CA MET A 103 1.55 4.54 -1.66
C MET A 103 0.84 3.35 -2.32
N LEU A 104 1.61 2.41 -2.90
CA LEU A 104 1.03 1.21 -3.51
C LEU A 104 0.33 0.32 -2.50
N ILE A 105 1.01 0.01 -1.40
CA ILE A 105 0.52 -0.95 -0.41
C ILE A 105 -0.68 -0.38 0.35
N CYS A 106 -0.60 0.89 0.76
CA CYS A 106 -1.64 1.51 1.59
C CYS A 106 -2.94 1.77 0.84
N SER A 107 -2.92 1.86 -0.49
CA SER A 107 -4.13 2.08 -1.29
C SER A 107 -4.94 0.79 -1.57
N ILE A 108 -4.31 -0.39 -1.47
CA ILE A 108 -4.99 -1.67 -1.76
C ILE A 108 -6.21 -1.94 -0.85
N PRO A 109 -6.14 -1.76 0.49
CA PRO A 109 -7.29 -1.97 1.37
C PRO A 109 -8.50 -1.14 0.97
N TYR A 110 -8.27 0.15 0.72
CA TYR A 110 -9.33 1.10 0.39
C TYR A 110 -9.98 0.74 -0.96
N ILE A 111 -9.18 0.35 -1.96
CA ILE A 111 -9.74 -0.08 -3.25
C ILE A 111 -10.61 -1.33 -3.11
N LEU A 112 -10.19 -2.29 -2.30
CA LEU A 112 -10.97 -3.50 -2.07
C LEU A 112 -12.25 -3.20 -1.30
N MET A 113 -12.19 -2.35 -0.27
CA MET A 113 -13.32 -1.97 0.56
C MET A 113 -14.35 -1.15 -0.22
N ASP A 114 -13.92 -0.05 -0.85
CA ASP A 114 -14.81 0.83 -1.62
C ASP A 114 -15.35 0.12 -2.87
N GLY A 115 -14.51 -0.70 -3.51
CA GLY A 115 -14.89 -1.52 -4.65
C GLY A 115 -15.96 -2.55 -4.29
N TYR A 116 -15.82 -3.21 -3.14
CA TYR A 116 -16.85 -4.11 -2.62
C TYR A 116 -18.14 -3.36 -2.27
N ALA A 117 -18.04 -2.21 -1.60
CA ALA A 117 -19.19 -1.39 -1.22
C ALA A 117 -19.99 -0.93 -2.46
N LEU A 118 -19.31 -0.43 -3.49
CA LEU A 118 -19.94 -0.05 -4.76
C LEU A 118 -20.53 -1.23 -5.52
N PHE A 119 -19.84 -2.37 -5.56
CA PHE A 119 -20.37 -3.56 -6.22
C PHE A 119 -21.69 -4.00 -5.56
N LYS A 120 -21.72 -3.99 -4.23
CA LYS A 120 -22.91 -4.35 -3.45
C LYS A 120 -24.04 -3.33 -3.60
N SER A 121 -23.74 -2.03 -3.63
CA SER A 121 -24.76 -0.98 -3.82
C SER A 121 -25.46 -1.07 -5.18
N ASN A 122 -24.75 -1.53 -6.22
CA ASN A 122 -25.33 -1.71 -7.55
C ASN A 122 -26.21 -2.96 -7.67
N ILE A 123 -25.98 -3.99 -6.84
CA ILE A 123 -26.72 -5.27 -6.92
C ILE A 123 -27.93 -5.29 -5.96
N ASN A 124 -27.83 -4.63 -4.80
CA ASN A 124 -28.86 -4.69 -3.78
C ASN A 124 -29.32 -3.28 -3.39
N SER A 125 -30.23 -2.71 -4.20
CA SER A 125 -30.60 -1.29 -4.16
C SER A 125 -31.28 -0.82 -2.86
N ASN A 126 -31.79 -1.72 -2.02
CA ASN A 126 -32.64 -1.35 -0.88
C ASN A 126 -32.14 -1.79 0.51
N VAL A 127 -31.07 -2.61 0.62
CA VAL A 127 -30.70 -3.27 1.90
C VAL A 127 -29.33 -2.84 2.45
N PHE A 128 -28.53 -2.10 1.68
CA PHE A 128 -27.19 -1.71 2.11
C PHE A 128 -26.92 -0.22 1.86
N SER A 129 -27.61 0.65 2.60
CA SER A 129 -27.14 2.02 2.78
C SER A 129 -26.10 2.01 3.89
N LEU A 130 -24.81 1.92 3.57
CA LEU A 130 -23.72 2.14 4.53
C LEU A 130 -23.70 3.57 5.11
N GLY A 131 -24.72 4.40 4.87
CA GLY A 131 -24.70 5.84 5.13
C GLY A 131 -23.73 6.61 4.22
N GLU A 132 -22.86 5.91 3.49
CA GLU A 132 -21.89 6.50 2.60
C GLU A 132 -22.49 6.85 1.25
N ASN A 133 -22.26 8.08 0.83
CA ASN A 133 -22.67 8.59 -0.46
C ASN A 133 -21.89 7.85 -1.55
N THR A 134 -22.61 7.28 -2.53
CA THR A 134 -22.01 6.52 -3.63
C THR A 134 -20.99 7.35 -4.42
N ARG A 135 -21.14 8.67 -4.44
CA ARG A 135 -20.17 9.60 -5.04
C ARG A 135 -18.85 9.65 -4.26
N ASP A 136 -18.92 9.57 -2.93
CA ASP A 136 -17.73 9.62 -2.07
C ASP A 136 -16.92 8.34 -2.25
N LEU A 137 -17.59 7.18 -2.30
CA LEU A 137 -16.97 5.88 -2.62
C LEU A 137 -16.27 5.90 -3.99
N GLN A 138 -16.93 6.44 -5.02
CA GLN A 138 -16.33 6.57 -6.36
C GLN A 138 -15.12 7.50 -6.36
N SER A 139 -15.21 8.64 -5.66
CA SER A 139 -14.10 9.58 -5.52
C SER A 139 -12.92 8.94 -4.79
N ASN A 140 -13.16 8.23 -3.71
CA ASN A 140 -12.13 7.53 -2.94
C ASN A 140 -11.43 6.45 -3.78
N LEU A 141 -12.17 5.69 -4.58
CA LEU A 141 -11.57 4.74 -5.53
C LEU A 141 -10.66 5.44 -6.52
N ILE A 142 -11.11 6.50 -7.16
CA ILE A 142 -10.31 7.26 -8.14
C ILE A 142 -9.04 7.77 -7.47
N THR A 143 -9.14 8.38 -6.29
CA THR A 143 -8.00 8.89 -5.53
C THR A 143 -7.01 7.76 -5.18
N ASN A 144 -7.49 6.60 -4.74
CA ASN A 144 -6.61 5.47 -4.42
C ASN A 144 -5.95 4.85 -5.67
N PHE A 145 -6.65 4.80 -6.80
CA PHE A 145 -6.05 4.43 -8.09
C PHE A 145 -4.97 5.43 -8.51
N LEU A 146 -5.20 6.73 -8.31
CA LEU A 146 -4.19 7.76 -8.56
C LEU A 146 -2.97 7.58 -7.65
N TYR A 147 -3.16 7.25 -6.37
CA TYR A 147 -2.04 6.95 -5.48
C TYR A 147 -1.20 5.76 -5.96
N ILE A 148 -1.83 4.69 -6.46
CA ILE A 148 -1.12 3.57 -7.09
C ILE A 148 -0.33 4.04 -8.31
N LEU A 149 -0.97 4.80 -9.21
CA LEU A 149 -0.30 5.30 -10.42
C LEU A 149 0.89 6.19 -10.09
N VAL A 150 0.71 7.16 -9.19
CA VAL A 150 1.77 8.06 -8.73
C VAL A 150 2.88 7.26 -8.04
N GLY A 151 2.53 6.30 -7.18
CA GLY A 151 3.51 5.43 -6.51
C GLY A 151 4.37 4.63 -7.50
N LEU A 152 3.76 4.08 -8.56
CA LEU A 152 4.48 3.41 -9.65
C LEU A 152 5.39 4.37 -10.42
N VAL A 153 4.88 5.54 -10.79
CA VAL A 153 5.66 6.56 -11.50
C VAL A 153 6.88 6.97 -10.69
N ILE A 154 6.70 7.26 -9.39
CA ILE A 154 7.78 7.61 -8.48
C ILE A 154 8.82 6.49 -8.39
N LEU A 155 8.38 5.23 -8.30
CA LEU A 155 9.28 4.08 -8.24
C LEU A 155 10.13 3.90 -9.50
N PHE A 156 9.52 4.06 -10.67
CA PHE A 156 10.21 3.93 -11.95
C PHE A 156 11.10 5.14 -12.27
N LEU A 157 10.70 6.34 -11.83
CA LEU A 157 11.43 7.58 -12.03
C LEU A 157 12.27 8.00 -10.81
N ARG A 158 12.57 7.06 -9.90
CA ARG A 158 13.25 7.44 -8.64
C ARG A 158 14.61 8.11 -8.83
N LYS A 159 15.39 7.70 -9.84
CA LYS A 159 16.70 8.30 -10.16
C LYS A 159 16.60 9.76 -10.60
N PRO A 160 15.83 10.09 -11.67
CA PRO A 160 15.70 11.48 -12.09
C PRO A 160 15.07 12.34 -10.98
N ILE A 161 14.12 11.80 -10.21
CA ILE A 161 13.54 12.51 -9.06
C ILE A 161 14.63 12.80 -8.02
N ALA A 162 15.43 11.82 -7.62
CA ALA A 162 16.50 12.02 -6.65
C ALA A 162 17.52 13.08 -7.10
N ASN A 163 17.90 13.05 -8.37
CA ASN A 163 18.85 14.01 -8.95
C ASN A 163 18.36 15.46 -8.85
N ILE A 164 17.05 15.73 -8.98
CA ILE A 164 16.49 17.08 -8.83
C ILE A 164 16.75 17.64 -7.43
N PHE A 165 16.75 16.78 -6.41
CA PHE A 165 16.98 17.20 -5.02
C PHE A 165 18.46 17.32 -4.65
N THR A 166 19.37 16.75 -5.46
CA THR A 166 20.80 16.71 -5.17
C THR A 166 21.67 17.49 -6.13
N THR A 167 21.12 18.02 -7.23
CA THR A 167 21.80 19.02 -8.04
C THR A 167 22.08 20.25 -7.18
N LYS A 168 23.36 20.43 -6.81
CA LYS A 168 23.82 21.66 -6.19
C LYS A 168 23.44 22.83 -7.10
N PRO A 169 22.91 23.95 -6.58
CA PRO A 169 22.83 25.16 -7.37
C PRO A 169 24.26 25.49 -7.81
N ASN A 170 24.45 25.70 -9.10
CA ASN A 170 25.73 26.19 -9.61
C ASN A 170 26.03 27.49 -8.86
N GLU A 171 27.06 27.47 -8.03
CA GLU A 171 27.67 28.70 -7.49
C GLU A 171 28.31 29.40 -8.70
N GLU A 172 27.60 30.41 -9.23
CA GLU A 172 28.17 31.46 -10.09
C GLU A 172 28.94 32.48 -9.23
#